data_AF-A0A0G1R6Z8-F1
#
_entry.id   AF-A0A0G1R6Z8-F1
#
_cell.length_a   1.000
_cell.length_b   1.000
_cell.length_c   1.000
_cell.angle_alpha   90.00
_cell.angle_beta   90.00
_cell.angle_gamma   90.00
#
_symmetry.space_group_name_H-M   'P 1'
#
loop_
_entity.id
_entity.type
_entity.pdbx_description
1 polymer ?
#
loop_
_entity_poly.entity_id
_entity_poly.type
_entity_poly.pdbx_seq_one_letter_code
_entity_poly.pdbx_strand_id
1 'polypeptide(L)'
;MDATDCIFCKIISGELPSSKVYEDNDVLAFLDIKPVNPGHTLVIPKKHFENIHDTPDDIFAKTMVAAKKKDSFSLWVGKEYDGNEREEVGKKIKTALE
;
A
#
# COMPACT_ATOMS: atom_id res chain seq x y z
N MET A 1 11.02 15.79 0.28
CA MET A 1 10.74 15.20 -1.05
C MET A 1 9.36 15.66 -1.46
N ASP A 2 9.17 16.23 -2.64
CA ASP A 2 7.87 16.82 -3.01
C ASP A 2 6.85 15.74 -3.37
N ALA A 3 5.56 16.02 -3.10
CA ALA A 3 4.48 15.05 -3.30
C ALA A 3 4.36 14.55 -4.76
N THR A 4 4.78 15.37 -5.73
CA THR A 4 4.81 15.03 -7.17
C THR A 4 5.79 13.93 -7.53
N ASP A 5 6.89 13.80 -6.77
CA ASP A 5 7.92 12.76 -7.01
C ASP A 5 7.75 11.53 -6.11
N CYS A 6 6.73 11.53 -5.25
CA CYS A 6 6.47 10.44 -4.32
C CYS A 6 5.80 9.25 -5.01
N ILE A 7 6.50 8.11 -5.05
CA ILE A 7 5.96 6.84 -5.61
C ILE A 7 4.62 6.44 -4.99
N PHE A 8 4.42 6.70 -3.69
CA PHE A 8 3.17 6.39 -3.01
C PHE A 8 2.04 7.32 -3.45
N CYS A 9 2.33 8.59 -3.71
CA CYS A 9 1.34 9.53 -4.25
C CYS A 9 0.93 9.14 -5.68
N LYS A 10 1.87 8.65 -6.49
CA LYS A 10 1.60 8.09 -7.81
C LYS A 10 0.73 6.82 -7.75
N ILE A 11 0.95 5.97 -6.75
CA ILE A 11 0.07 4.81 -6.48
C ILE A 11 -1.34 5.27 -6.07
N ILE A 12 -1.45 6.26 -5.17
CA ILE A 12 -2.73 6.79 -4.70
C ILE A 12 -3.53 7.42 -5.84
N SER A 13 -2.87 8.19 -6.70
CA SER A 13 -3.50 8.82 -7.88
C SER A 13 -3.81 7.84 -9.02
N GLY A 14 -3.26 6.63 -8.97
CA GLY A 14 -3.45 5.60 -10.00
C GLY A 14 -2.52 5.72 -11.21
N GLU A 15 -1.52 6.62 -11.16
CA GLU A 15 -0.46 6.69 -12.16
C GLU A 15 0.41 5.43 -12.13
N LEU A 16 0.67 4.88 -10.94
CA LEU A 16 1.35 3.60 -10.77
C LEU A 16 0.37 2.49 -10.33
N PRO A 17 0.46 1.29 -10.93
CA PRO A 17 -0.39 0.18 -10.55
C PRO A 17 0.01 -0.40 -9.19
N SER A 18 -0.97 -0.95 -8.45
CA SER A 18 -0.76 -1.61 -7.17
C SER A 18 -1.84 -2.66 -6.90
N SER A 19 -1.51 -3.73 -6.16
CA SER A 19 -2.48 -4.71 -5.65
C SER A 19 -3.13 -4.18 -4.38
N LYS A 20 -4.17 -3.34 -4.53
CA LYS A 20 -4.91 -2.76 -3.40
C LYS A 20 -5.71 -3.83 -2.65
N VAL A 21 -5.57 -3.86 -1.33
CA VAL A 21 -6.29 -4.79 -0.44
C VAL A 21 -7.22 -4.08 0.54
N TYR A 22 -7.10 -2.77 0.66
CA TYR A 22 -7.99 -1.90 1.43
C TYR A 22 -7.88 -0.46 0.92
N GLU A 23 -9.01 0.23 0.85
CA GLU A 23 -9.03 1.65 0.54
C GLU A 23 -10.25 2.30 1.22
N ASP A 24 -10.03 3.40 1.93
CA ASP A 24 -11.07 4.29 2.41
C ASP A 24 -10.76 5.75 2.05
N ASN A 25 -11.42 6.72 2.69
CA ASN A 25 -11.22 8.14 2.39
C ASN A 25 -9.84 8.68 2.81
N ASP A 26 -9.22 8.11 3.84
CA ASP A 26 -7.99 8.62 4.45
C ASP A 26 -6.79 7.68 4.30
N VAL A 27 -7.02 6.38 4.08
CA VAL A 27 -6.00 5.32 4.14
C VAL A 27 -6.10 4.40 2.91
N LEU A 28 -4.94 3.96 2.42
CA LEU A 28 -4.79 2.95 1.38
C LEU A 28 -3.88 1.83 1.91
N ALA A 29 -4.22 0.58 1.64
CA ALA A 29 -3.33 -0.55 1.85
C ALA A 29 -3.20 -1.42 0.60
N PHE A 30 -1.98 -1.83 0.29
CA PHE A 30 -1.64 -2.61 -0.90
C PHE A 30 -0.44 -3.53 -0.64
N LEU A 31 -0.30 -4.56 -1.47
CA LEU A 31 0.79 -5.53 -1.33
C LEU A 31 2.14 -4.93 -1.73
N ASP A 32 3.17 -5.27 -0.97
CA ASP A 32 4.54 -4.91 -1.31
C ASP A 32 5.01 -5.67 -2.57
N ILE A 33 5.77 -4.99 -3.44
CA ILE A 33 6.36 -5.57 -4.65
C ILE A 33 7.57 -6.49 -4.34
N LYS A 34 8.26 -6.23 -3.21
CA LYS A 34 9.37 -6.98 -2.64
C LYS A 34 9.00 -7.46 -1.22
N PRO A 35 7.99 -8.32 -1.09
CA PRO A 35 7.51 -8.76 0.22
C PRO A 35 8.58 -9.63 0.92
N VAL A 36 8.77 -9.42 2.22
CA VAL A 36 9.61 -10.28 3.06
C VAL A 36 8.93 -11.63 3.34
N ASN A 37 7.60 -11.64 3.36
CA ASN A 37 6.75 -12.78 3.67
C ASN A 37 5.41 -12.68 2.91
N PRO A 38 4.70 -13.81 2.67
CA PRO A 38 3.40 -13.78 2.01
C PRO A 38 2.42 -12.84 2.72
N GLY A 39 1.72 -12.01 1.94
CA GLY A 39 0.77 -11.03 2.48
C GLY A 39 1.39 -9.76 3.08
N HIS A 40 2.71 -9.54 2.94
CA HIS A 40 3.34 -8.28 3.33
C HIS A 40 2.60 -7.10 2.67
N THR A 41 2.00 -6.26 3.51
CA THR A 41 1.11 -5.18 3.09
C THR A 41 1.63 -3.86 3.63
N LEU A 42 1.73 -2.87 2.76
CA LEU A 42 1.98 -1.49 3.16
C LEU A 42 0.65 -0.80 3.40
N VAL A 43 0.54 -0.09 4.53
CA VAL A 43 -0.63 0.71 4.91
C VAL A 43 -0.17 2.15 5.01
N ILE A 44 -0.74 3.04 4.19
CA ILE A 44 -0.30 4.43 4.06
C ILE A 44 -1.49 5.41 4.15
N PRO A 45 -1.30 6.62 4.68
CA PRO A 45 -2.27 7.70 4.52
C PRO A 45 -2.35 8.13 3.05
N LYS A 46 -3.53 8.55 2.61
CA LYS A 46 -3.75 9.12 1.27
C LYS A 46 -3.16 10.52 1.10
N LYS A 47 -3.00 11.25 2.20
CA LYS A 47 -2.28 12.52 2.24
C LYS A 47 -0.79 12.26 2.42
N HIS A 48 0.03 13.03 1.71
CA HIS A 48 1.48 12.96 1.83
C HIS A 48 1.95 13.61 3.13
N PHE A 49 2.79 12.89 3.88
CA PHE A 49 3.54 13.38 5.02
C PHE A 49 4.97 12.86 4.89
N GLU A 50 5.97 13.68 5.22
CA GLU A 50 7.38 13.30 5.04
C GLU A 50 7.79 12.19 6.01
N ASN A 51 7.29 12.25 7.24
CA ASN A 51 7.53 11.23 8.26
C ASN A 51 6.37 11.19 9.29
N ILE A 52 6.50 10.29 10.27
CA ILE A 52 5.50 10.07 11.31
C ILE A 52 5.28 11.31 12.20
N HIS A 53 6.28 12.16 12.41
CA HIS A 53 6.16 13.35 13.26
C HIS A 53 5.36 14.48 12.59
N ASP A 54 5.32 14.48 11.25
CA ASP A 54 4.52 15.44 10.48
C ASP A 54 3.08 14.97 10.23
N THR A 55 2.77 13.73 10.63
CA THR A 55 1.45 13.15 10.44
C THR A 55 0.53 13.57 11.60
N PRO A 56 -0.62 14.21 11.34
CA PRO A 56 -1.59 14.52 12.38
C PRO A 56 -2.06 13.27 13.15
N ASP A 57 -2.22 13.39 14.47
CA ASP A 57 -2.57 12.27 15.36
C ASP A 57 -3.83 11.51 14.91
N ASP A 58 -4.83 12.20 14.37
CA ASP A 58 -6.06 11.58 13.89
C ASP A 58 -5.83 10.71 12.65
N ILE A 59 -4.99 11.16 11.71
CA ILE A 59 -4.60 10.41 10.52
C ILE A 59 -3.70 9.24 10.89
N PHE A 60 -2.76 9.46 11.80
CA PHE A 60 -1.91 8.40 12.32
C PHE A 60 -2.76 7.30 12.98
N ALA A 61 -3.69 7.68 13.86
CA ALA A 61 -4.60 6.75 14.52
C ALA A 61 -5.45 5.96 13.50
N LYS A 62 -6.02 6.61 12.49
CA LYS A 62 -6.78 5.93 11.41
C LYS A 62 -5.91 4.92 10.65
N THR A 63 -4.67 5.29 10.32
CA THR A 63 -3.71 4.43 9.62
C THR A 63 -3.40 3.18 10.46
N MET A 64 -3.14 3.36 11.76
CA MET A 64 -2.89 2.24 12.68
C MET A 64 -4.13 1.37 12.91
N VAL A 65 -5.33 1.95 12.97
CA VAL A 65 -6.57 1.19 13.05
C VAL A 65 -6.80 0.35 11.78
N ALA A 66 -6.51 0.91 10.60
CA ALA A 66 -6.58 0.17 9.35
C ALA A 66 -5.57 -1.00 9.32
N ALA A 67 -4.35 -0.80 9.84
CA ALA A 67 -3.37 -1.87 9.99
C ALA A 67 -3.88 -3.00 10.91
N LYS A 68 -4.46 -2.66 12.07
CA LYS A 68 -5.04 -3.66 13.00
C LYS A 68 -6.19 -4.48 12.39
N LYS A 69 -7.03 -3.85 11.57
CA LYS A 69 -8.12 -4.56 10.85
C LYS A 69 -7.57 -5.64 9.91
N LYS A 70 -6.26 -5.64 9.62
CA LYS A 70 -5.57 -6.52 8.69
C LYS A 70 -4.53 -7.43 9.34
N ASP A 71 -4.36 -7.44 10.66
CA ASP A 71 -3.63 -8.53 11.34
C ASP A 71 -4.34 -9.88 11.18
N SER A 72 -5.63 -9.87 10.82
CA SER A 72 -6.31 -11.07 10.32
C SER A 72 -6.03 -11.37 8.84
N PHE A 73 -5.45 -10.47 8.05
CA PHE A 73 -5.26 -10.69 6.61
C PHE A 73 -4.27 -11.82 6.33
N SER A 74 -3.11 -11.86 7.01
CA SER A 74 -2.18 -13.01 6.94
C SER A 74 -2.81 -14.34 7.36
N LEU A 75 -3.81 -14.32 8.25
CA LEU A 75 -4.58 -15.49 8.71
C LEU A 75 -5.79 -15.82 7.81
N TRP A 76 -6.36 -14.85 7.09
CA TRP A 76 -7.55 -15.00 6.24
C TRP A 76 -7.19 -15.27 4.77
N VAL A 77 -5.96 -14.98 4.32
CA VAL A 77 -5.42 -15.52 3.06
C VAL A 77 -5.04 -17.00 3.25
N GLY A 78 -5.95 -17.79 3.84
CA GLY A 78 -6.01 -19.24 3.65
C GLY A 78 -6.40 -19.63 2.21
N LYS A 79 -6.36 -18.68 1.27
CA LYS A 79 -6.20 -18.94 -0.16
C LYS A 79 -4.71 -18.99 -0.45
N GLU A 80 -4.24 -19.99 -1.18
CA GLU A 80 -2.89 -19.96 -1.73
C GLU A 80 -2.65 -18.61 -2.40
N TYR A 81 -1.61 -17.90 -1.94
CA TYR A 81 -1.13 -16.71 -2.62
C TYR A 81 -0.56 -17.17 -3.97
N ASP A 82 -1.37 -17.07 -5.02
CA ASP A 82 -0.93 -17.26 -6.39
C ASP A 82 0.08 -16.14 -6.71
N GLY A 83 1.37 -16.46 -6.72
CA GLY A 83 2.44 -15.52 -7.05
C GLY A 83 2.31 -14.81 -8.40
N ASN A 84 1.35 -15.17 -9.27
CA ASN A 84 1.11 -14.54 -10.56
C ASN A 84 0.66 -13.08 -10.46
N GLU A 85 -0.14 -12.69 -9.44
CA GLU A 85 -0.55 -11.28 -9.28
C GLU A 85 0.65 -10.35 -9.08
N ARG A 86 1.70 -10.83 -8.39
CA ARG A 86 2.95 -10.09 -8.22
C ARG A 86 3.68 -9.91 -9.55
N GLU A 87 3.78 -10.97 -10.34
CA GLU A 87 4.48 -10.90 -11.63
C GLU A 87 3.75 -9.97 -12.59
N GLU A 88 2.41 -9.99 -12.59
CA GLU A 88 1.59 -9.11 -13.41
C GLU A 88 1.72 -7.64 -12.99
N VAL A 89 1.61 -7.34 -11.69
CA VAL A 89 1.77 -5.96 -11.19
C VAL A 89 3.21 -5.48 -11.36
N GLY A 90 4.21 -6.33 -11.10
CA GLY A 90 5.61 -6.01 -11.32
C GLY A 90 5.92 -5.68 -12.79
N LYS A 91 5.37 -6.44 -13.74
CA LYS A 91 5.45 -6.13 -15.18
C LYS A 91 4.79 -4.80 -15.53
N LYS A 92 3.60 -4.53 -14.97
CA LYS A 92 2.87 -3.27 -15.18
C LYS A 92 3.63 -2.06 -14.62
N ILE A 93 4.22 -2.18 -13.42
CA ILE A 93 5.04 -1.13 -12.82
C ILE A 93 6.29 -0.88 -13.67
N LYS A 94 6.99 -1.93 -14.10
CA LYS A 94 8.18 -1.79 -14.96
C LYS A 94 7.85 -1.07 -16.27
N THR A 95 6.71 -1.40 -16.88
CA THR A 95 6.23 -0.73 -18.09
C THR A 95 5.85 0.74 -17.84
N ALA A 96 5.29 1.06 -16.67
CA ALA A 96 4.89 2.43 -16.32
C ALA A 96 6.06 3.33 -15.89
N LEU A 97 7.24 2.76 -15.63
CA LEU A 97 8.45 3.48 -15.24
C LEU A 97 9.47 3.62 -16.39
N GLU A 98 9.19 3.05 -17.57
CA GLU A 98 9.93 3.23 -18.83
C GLU A 98 9.35 4.39 -19.66
#